data_AF-A0A534PKR4-F1
#
_entry.id   AF-A0A534PKR4-F1
#
_cell.length_a   1.000
_cell.length_b   1.000
_cell.length_c   1.000
_cell.angle_alpha   90.00
_cell.angle_beta   90.00
_cell.angle_gamma   90.00
#
_symmetry.space_group_name_H-M   'P 1'
#
loop_
_entity.id
_entity.type
_entity.pdbx_description
1 polymer ?
#
loop_
_entity_poly.entity_id
_entity_poly.type
_entity_poly.pdbx_seq_one_letter_code
_entity_poly.pdbx_strand_id
1 'polypeptide(L)'
;MDDDLIIDAKGSPSAPSKSARQHLSHNKGAWKLLDAPGELFLALRERPDGLMEDLSELHPKGAVLAGDLAEMQPSDLLNFLHQGRRTGVLLARSDGIERGLALIDGNVAWACSTSPAERLGELLHHMGLVDRGRVEAALAEQGEKGQRRRIGQILVDKGVLAPDEVWRGLRYQVVEIFLGLLVARAGTFVFLRGLDRTKLPAMLALDTQAMLLDGLRRLDEMELYRTRVPDSDVKPRRTGKKGAIDAGLQRLVALADGKRTLAELAAVTALGEFEVTKAVFKLLESGQLEI
;
A
#
# COMPACT_ATOMS: atom_id res chain seq x y z
N MET A 1 -11.16 -31.67 -20.80
CA MET A 1 -11.74 -32.86 -20.17
C MET A 1 -11.00 -33.30 -18.92
N ASP A 2 -9.66 -33.29 -18.86
CA ASP A 2 -8.97 -33.79 -17.66
C ASP A 2 -8.98 -32.82 -16.46
N ASP A 3 -9.36 -31.55 -16.62
CA ASP A 3 -9.39 -30.54 -15.54
C ASP A 3 -10.74 -29.82 -15.39
N ASP A 4 -11.81 -30.39 -15.92
CA ASP A 4 -13.10 -29.70 -16.01
C ASP A 4 -13.76 -29.54 -14.62
N LEU A 5 -14.14 -28.32 -14.27
CA LEU A 5 -15.09 -28.02 -13.19
C LEU A 5 -16.49 -27.93 -13.80
N ILE A 6 -17.40 -28.84 -13.41
CA ILE A 6 -18.76 -28.87 -13.93
C ILE A 6 -19.69 -28.24 -12.91
N ILE A 7 -20.38 -27.17 -13.31
CA ILE A 7 -21.50 -26.59 -12.57
C ILE A 7 -22.80 -27.16 -13.14
N ASP A 8 -23.55 -27.91 -12.33
CA ASP A 8 -24.81 -28.49 -12.78
C ASP A 8 -25.94 -27.45 -12.91
N ALA A 9 -27.11 -27.87 -13.40
CA ALA A 9 -28.28 -27.00 -13.58
C ALA A 9 -28.81 -26.39 -12.26
N LYS A 10 -28.37 -26.89 -11.10
CA LYS A 10 -28.71 -26.36 -9.78
C LYS A 10 -27.61 -25.44 -9.22
N GLY A 11 -26.53 -25.21 -9.97
CA GLY A 11 -25.38 -24.42 -9.54
C GLY A 11 -24.38 -25.18 -8.68
N SER A 12 -24.48 -26.51 -8.59
CA SER A 12 -23.60 -27.32 -7.73
C SER A 12 -22.30 -27.65 -8.46
N PRO A 13 -21.12 -27.32 -7.89
CA PRO A 13 -19.84 -27.64 -8.50
C PRO A 13 -19.47 -29.11 -8.31
N SER A 14 -18.90 -29.73 -9.35
CA SER A 14 -18.33 -31.07 -9.31
C SER A 14 -17.03 -31.15 -10.12
N ALA A 15 -16.08 -31.95 -9.63
CA ALA A 15 -14.79 -32.18 -10.27
C ALA A 15 -14.65 -33.68 -10.58
N PRO A 16 -15.10 -34.15 -11.76
CA PRO A 16 -15.18 -35.58 -12.07
C PRO A 16 -13.79 -36.24 -12.17
N SER A 17 -12.80 -35.54 -12.73
CA SER A 17 -11.46 -36.06 -12.92
C SER A 17 -10.64 -36.04 -11.62
N LYS A 18 -9.56 -36.84 -11.58
CA LYS A 18 -8.60 -36.82 -10.47
C LYS A 18 -7.79 -35.51 -10.48
N SER A 19 -7.44 -35.00 -11.66
CA SER A 19 -6.63 -33.78 -11.82
C SER A 19 -7.40 -32.54 -11.38
N ALA A 20 -8.68 -32.38 -11.76
CA ALA A 20 -9.53 -31.27 -11.27
C ALA A 20 -9.67 -31.30 -9.74
N ARG A 21 -9.89 -32.49 -9.14
CA ARG A 21 -9.92 -32.65 -7.67
C ARG A 21 -8.60 -32.26 -7.01
N GLN A 22 -7.47 -32.61 -7.64
CA GLN A 22 -6.15 -32.22 -7.17
C GLN A 22 -5.96 -30.70 -7.29
N HIS A 23 -6.37 -30.08 -8.39
CA HIS A 23 -6.31 -28.63 -8.55
C HIS A 23 -7.12 -27.89 -7.47
N LEU A 24 -8.36 -28.34 -7.21
CA LEU A 24 -9.21 -27.77 -6.17
C LEU A 24 -8.65 -27.99 -4.76
N SER A 25 -8.00 -29.14 -4.49
CA SER A 25 -7.44 -29.43 -3.16
C SER A 25 -6.25 -28.52 -2.83
N HIS A 26 -5.40 -28.17 -3.81
CA HIS A 26 -4.36 -27.15 -3.67
C HIS A 26 -4.97 -25.76 -3.41
N ASN A 27 -6.16 -25.52 -3.95
CA ASN A 27 -6.89 -24.27 -3.83
C ASN A 27 -7.97 -24.25 -2.72
N LYS A 28 -7.95 -25.20 -1.77
CA LYS A 28 -8.93 -25.28 -0.67
C LYS A 28 -9.12 -23.94 0.08
N GLY A 29 -10.33 -23.68 0.56
CA GLY A 29 -10.67 -22.48 1.32
C GLY A 29 -12.02 -21.91 0.91
N ALA A 30 -12.43 -20.81 1.56
CA ALA A 30 -13.59 -20.04 1.12
C ALA A 30 -13.20 -19.11 -0.04
N TRP A 31 -14.11 -18.97 -0.99
CA TRP A 31 -13.93 -18.16 -2.18
C TRP A 31 -15.17 -17.32 -2.39
N LYS A 32 -14.99 -16.02 -2.58
CA LYS A 32 -16.04 -15.09 -2.96
C LYS A 32 -16.19 -15.10 -4.47
N LEU A 33 -17.36 -15.52 -4.96
CA LEU A 33 -17.70 -15.42 -6.38
C LEU A 33 -17.85 -13.96 -6.77
N LEU A 34 -17.23 -13.56 -7.87
CA LEU A 34 -17.31 -12.20 -8.40
C LEU A 34 -18.29 -12.18 -9.58
N ASP A 35 -19.06 -11.10 -9.68
CA ASP A 35 -19.83 -10.83 -10.90
C ASP A 35 -18.85 -10.65 -12.07
N ALA A 36 -19.04 -11.38 -13.16
CA ALA A 36 -18.13 -11.45 -14.30
C ALA A 36 -18.95 -11.68 -15.59
N PRO A 37 -18.40 -11.38 -16.78
CA PRO A 37 -19.06 -11.72 -18.05
C PRO A 37 -19.40 -13.22 -18.10
N GLY A 38 -20.52 -13.60 -18.73
CA GLY A 38 -21.12 -14.94 -18.61
C GLY A 38 -20.25 -16.14 -19.02
N GLU A 39 -19.19 -15.92 -19.78
CA GLU A 39 -18.22 -16.95 -20.19
C GLU A 39 -17.01 -17.06 -19.23
N LEU A 40 -16.99 -16.29 -18.14
CA LEU A 40 -15.90 -16.25 -17.17
C LEU A 40 -16.41 -16.58 -15.77
N PHE A 41 -15.79 -17.58 -15.14
CA PHE A 41 -15.97 -17.88 -13.73
C PHE A 41 -14.82 -17.27 -12.92
N LEU A 42 -15.07 -16.15 -12.25
CA LEU A 42 -14.07 -15.46 -11.43
C LEU A 42 -14.43 -15.56 -9.95
N ALA A 43 -13.49 -16.06 -9.15
CA ALA A 43 -13.63 -16.11 -7.71
C ALA A 43 -12.35 -15.64 -7.03
N LEU A 44 -12.49 -14.96 -5.91
CA LEU A 44 -11.39 -14.46 -5.11
C LEU A 44 -11.35 -15.19 -3.77
N ARG A 45 -10.20 -15.76 -3.40
CA ARG A 45 -10.02 -16.42 -2.11
C ARG A 45 -10.32 -15.47 -0.96
N GLU A 46 -11.15 -15.89 -0.02
CA GLU A 46 -11.41 -15.10 1.19
C GLU A 46 -10.18 -15.13 2.11
N ARG A 47 -9.94 -13.99 2.76
CA ARG A 47 -8.86 -13.81 3.73
C ARG A 47 -9.51 -13.26 5.00
N PRO A 48 -9.23 -13.85 6.17
CA PRO A 48 -9.50 -13.19 7.44
C PRO A 48 -8.83 -11.81 7.40
N ASP A 49 -9.57 -10.77 7.79
CA ASP A 49 -9.10 -9.38 7.79
C ASP A 49 -8.67 -8.83 6.40
N GLY A 50 -9.20 -9.42 5.32
CA GLY A 50 -9.00 -8.93 3.95
C GLY A 50 -9.84 -7.70 3.61
N LEU A 51 -9.43 -6.95 2.60
CA LEU A 51 -10.08 -5.69 2.19
C LEU A 51 -11.35 -5.89 1.36
N MET A 52 -11.62 -7.11 0.89
CA MET A 52 -12.74 -7.34 -0.03
C MET A 52 -14.10 -6.98 0.59
N GLU A 53 -14.28 -7.16 1.90
CA GLU A 53 -15.51 -6.73 2.58
C GLU A 53 -15.64 -5.20 2.56
N ASP A 54 -14.62 -4.48 3.05
CA ASP A 54 -14.58 -3.01 3.06
C ASP A 54 -14.76 -2.42 1.65
N LEU A 55 -14.07 -2.97 0.65
CA LEU A 55 -14.15 -2.51 -0.73
C LEU A 55 -15.53 -2.79 -1.37
N SER A 56 -16.26 -3.78 -0.87
CA SER A 56 -17.63 -4.05 -1.34
C SER A 56 -18.63 -2.98 -0.88
N GLU A 57 -18.35 -2.24 0.20
CA GLU A 57 -19.18 -1.11 0.64
C GLU A 57 -19.18 0.05 -0.36
N LEU A 58 -18.16 0.12 -1.22
CA LEU A 58 -18.10 1.05 -2.34
C LEU A 58 -19.02 0.63 -3.50
N HIS A 59 -19.76 -0.48 -3.37
CA HIS A 59 -20.63 -1.05 -4.40
C HIS A 59 -19.99 -1.11 -5.80
N PRO A 60 -18.76 -1.65 -5.94
CA PRO A 60 -18.23 -1.92 -7.26
C PRO A 60 -19.11 -2.98 -7.96
N LYS A 61 -19.15 -2.91 -9.29
CA LYS A 61 -19.88 -3.88 -10.12
C LYS A 61 -18.94 -5.05 -10.48
N GLY A 62 -19.28 -5.79 -11.52
CA GLY A 62 -18.48 -6.94 -11.95
C GLY A 62 -16.99 -6.67 -12.22
N ALA A 63 -16.20 -7.72 -12.01
CA ALA A 63 -14.80 -7.82 -12.36
C ALA A 63 -14.62 -7.75 -13.88
N VAL A 64 -13.68 -6.91 -14.32
CA VAL A 64 -13.39 -6.72 -15.75
C VAL A 64 -11.94 -6.99 -16.12
N LEU A 65 -11.06 -7.12 -15.12
CA LEU A 65 -9.67 -7.48 -15.31
C LEU A 65 -9.17 -8.19 -14.05
N ALA A 66 -8.46 -9.29 -14.21
CA ALA A 66 -7.78 -10.00 -13.13
C ALA A 66 -6.53 -10.67 -13.69
N GLY A 67 -5.51 -10.86 -12.85
CA GLY A 67 -4.26 -11.46 -13.31
C GLY A 67 -3.20 -11.58 -12.23
N ASP A 68 -2.00 -11.94 -12.70
CA ASP A 68 -0.79 -12.07 -11.90
C ASP A 68 0.06 -10.79 -12.00
N LEU A 69 0.55 -10.30 -10.86
CA LEU A 69 1.41 -9.10 -10.79
C LEU A 69 2.83 -9.34 -11.30
N ALA A 70 3.28 -10.60 -11.39
CA ALA A 70 4.56 -10.95 -11.99
C ALA A 70 4.52 -10.86 -13.53
N GLU A 71 3.35 -11.16 -14.13
CA GLU A 71 3.14 -11.11 -15.58
C GLU A 71 2.69 -9.72 -16.06
N MET A 72 1.91 -9.00 -15.24
CA MET A 72 1.53 -7.61 -15.47
C MET A 72 2.01 -6.76 -14.30
N GLN A 73 3.16 -6.11 -14.47
CA GLN A 73 3.76 -5.32 -13.42
C GLN A 73 2.79 -4.22 -12.93
N PRO A 74 2.82 -3.89 -11.63
CA PRO A 74 1.93 -2.87 -11.06
C PRO A 74 1.95 -1.53 -11.81
N SER A 75 3.12 -1.09 -12.28
CA SER A 75 3.28 0.14 -13.08
C SER A 75 2.48 0.09 -14.38
N ASP A 76 2.55 -1.02 -15.11
CA ASP A 76 1.86 -1.21 -16.38
C ASP A 76 0.36 -1.31 -16.18
N LEU A 77 -0.07 -2.03 -15.14
CA LEU A 77 -1.47 -2.13 -14.74
C LEU A 77 -2.05 -0.76 -14.40
N LEU A 78 -1.38 0.02 -13.55
CA LEU A 78 -1.84 1.34 -13.15
C LEU A 78 -1.84 2.33 -14.33
N ASN A 79 -0.83 2.29 -15.19
CA ASN A 79 -0.80 3.09 -16.41
C ASN A 79 -1.96 2.70 -17.35
N PHE A 80 -2.22 1.41 -17.55
CA PHE A 80 -3.35 0.93 -18.36
C PHE A 80 -4.70 1.43 -17.81
N LEU A 81 -4.92 1.35 -16.50
CA LEU A 81 -6.14 1.84 -15.86
C LEU A 81 -6.26 3.37 -15.99
N HIS A 82 -5.15 4.10 -15.86
CA HIS A 82 -5.09 5.55 -16.02
C HIS A 82 -5.41 5.99 -17.44
N GLN A 83 -4.69 5.48 -18.45
CA GLN A 83 -4.89 5.81 -19.86
C GLN A 83 -6.29 5.45 -20.34
N GLY A 84 -6.82 4.31 -19.87
CA GLY A 84 -8.18 3.88 -20.14
C GLY A 84 -9.25 4.65 -19.36
N ARG A 85 -8.88 5.66 -18.56
CA ARG A 85 -9.78 6.47 -17.73
C ARG A 85 -10.74 5.62 -16.88
N ARG A 86 -10.23 4.49 -16.38
CA ARG A 86 -11.06 3.51 -15.69
C ARG A 86 -11.53 4.07 -14.36
N THR A 87 -12.82 3.91 -14.09
CA THR A 87 -13.43 4.17 -12.78
C THR A 87 -13.78 2.83 -12.15
N GLY A 88 -13.31 2.57 -10.94
CA GLY A 88 -13.50 1.29 -10.27
C GLY A 88 -12.57 1.08 -9.09
N VAL A 89 -12.52 -0.15 -8.60
CA VAL A 89 -11.69 -0.55 -7.46
C VAL A 89 -10.68 -1.59 -7.92
N LEU A 90 -9.40 -1.29 -7.73
CA LEU A 90 -8.31 -2.26 -7.85
C LEU A 90 -8.04 -2.87 -6.47
N LEU A 91 -8.10 -4.19 -6.37
CA LEU A 91 -7.60 -4.93 -5.22
C LEU A 91 -6.38 -5.74 -5.66
N ALA A 92 -5.25 -5.50 -5.03
CA ALA A 92 -4.00 -6.23 -5.25
C ALA A 92 -3.58 -6.96 -3.97
N ARG A 93 -2.98 -8.14 -4.13
CA ARG A 93 -2.51 -9.00 -3.05
C ARG A 93 -1.09 -9.45 -3.33
N SER A 94 -0.16 -9.10 -2.46
CA SER A 94 1.26 -9.42 -2.59
C SER A 94 1.88 -9.54 -1.20
N ASP A 95 2.72 -10.56 -0.98
CA ASP A 95 3.47 -10.78 0.27
C ASP A 95 2.63 -10.74 1.56
N GLY A 96 1.40 -11.28 1.48
CA GLY A 96 0.46 -11.29 2.63
C GLY A 96 -0.23 -9.96 2.91
N ILE A 97 0.09 -8.91 2.16
CA ILE A 97 -0.54 -7.59 2.22
C ILE A 97 -1.58 -7.47 1.10
N GLU A 98 -2.74 -6.90 1.43
CA GLU A 98 -3.72 -6.45 0.45
C GLU A 98 -3.69 -4.94 0.35
N ARG A 99 -3.78 -4.41 -0.87
CA ARG A 99 -3.91 -2.98 -1.15
C ARG A 99 -5.09 -2.75 -2.07
N GLY A 100 -5.99 -1.86 -1.65
CA GLY A 100 -7.14 -1.43 -2.41
C GLY A 100 -6.95 0.01 -2.90
N LEU A 101 -7.17 0.25 -4.19
CA LEU A 101 -7.19 1.60 -4.78
C LEU A 101 -8.55 1.85 -5.41
N ALA A 102 -9.19 2.97 -5.06
CA ALA A 102 -10.36 3.47 -5.77
C ALA A 102 -9.91 4.48 -6.83
N LEU A 103 -10.25 4.21 -8.10
CA LEU A 103 -9.93 5.06 -9.23
C LEU A 103 -11.19 5.74 -9.76
N ILE A 104 -11.06 7.03 -10.09
CA ILE A 104 -12.06 7.84 -10.77
C ILE A 104 -11.43 8.47 -12.00
N ASP A 105 -11.97 8.19 -13.18
CA ASP A 105 -11.45 8.68 -14.47
C ASP A 105 -9.95 8.39 -14.65
N GLY A 106 -9.48 7.23 -14.17
CA GLY A 106 -8.08 6.83 -14.21
C GLY A 106 -7.19 7.45 -13.12
N ASN A 107 -7.73 8.30 -12.25
CA ASN A 107 -7.01 8.96 -11.16
C ASN A 107 -7.32 8.34 -9.81
N VAL A 108 -6.31 8.20 -8.95
CA VAL A 108 -6.50 7.63 -7.61
C VAL A 108 -7.27 8.63 -6.74
N ALA A 109 -8.44 8.19 -6.28
CA ALA A 109 -9.32 8.99 -5.43
C ALA A 109 -9.22 8.61 -3.95
N TRP A 110 -8.88 7.35 -3.66
CA TRP A 110 -8.76 6.82 -2.30
C TRP A 110 -7.98 5.50 -2.31
N ALA A 111 -7.45 5.11 -1.15
CA ALA A 111 -6.77 3.82 -0.97
C ALA A 111 -6.91 3.27 0.46
N CYS A 112 -6.80 1.95 0.59
CA CYS A 112 -6.67 1.24 1.85
C CYS A 112 -5.66 0.08 1.75
N SER A 113 -5.17 -0.38 2.89
CA SER A 113 -4.17 -1.44 2.97
C SER A 113 -4.28 -2.21 4.28
N THR A 114 -3.95 -3.50 4.24
CA THR A 114 -3.80 -4.32 5.45
C THR A 114 -2.43 -4.17 6.10
N SER A 115 -1.46 -3.53 5.44
CA SER A 115 -0.13 -3.27 5.99
C SER A 115 -0.22 -2.35 7.22
N PRO A 116 0.30 -2.78 8.40
CA PRO A 116 0.32 -1.94 9.58
C PRO A 116 1.04 -0.61 9.37
N ALA A 117 2.15 -0.62 8.62
CA ALA A 117 2.96 0.57 8.34
C ALA A 117 2.22 1.61 7.47
N GLU A 118 1.21 1.19 6.71
CA GLU A 118 0.41 2.05 5.83
C GLU A 118 -0.88 2.54 6.51
N ARG A 119 -1.09 2.23 7.79
CA ARG A 119 -2.26 2.72 8.55
C ARG A 119 -2.12 4.21 8.83
N LEU A 120 -3.23 4.94 8.69
CA LEU A 120 -3.26 6.39 8.90
C LEU A 120 -2.67 6.83 10.24
N GLY A 121 -2.97 6.11 11.34
CA GLY A 121 -2.42 6.42 12.66
C GLY A 121 -0.88 6.32 12.72
N GLU A 122 -0.31 5.27 12.12
CA GLU A 122 1.14 5.10 12.04
C GLU A 122 1.78 6.20 11.20
N LEU A 123 1.19 6.50 10.05
CA LEU A 123 1.70 7.53 9.15
C LEU A 123 1.62 8.93 9.77
N LEU A 124 0.53 9.28 10.43
CA LEU A 124 0.40 10.56 11.15
C LEU A 124 1.47 10.69 12.26
N HIS A 125 1.79 9.59 12.93
CA HIS A 125 2.86 9.57 13.93
C HIS A 125 4.24 9.74 13.28
N HIS A 126 4.52 9.02 12.20
CA HIS A 126 5.77 9.14 11.44
C HIS A 126 5.96 10.56 10.87
N MET A 127 4.89 11.24 10.49
CA MET A 127 4.92 12.63 10.05
C MET A 127 5.14 13.64 11.20
N GLY A 128 5.19 13.18 12.46
CA GLY A 128 5.34 14.03 13.64
C GLY A 128 4.10 14.86 13.98
N LEU A 129 2.93 14.51 13.42
CA LEU A 129 1.68 15.23 13.66
C LEU A 129 1.01 14.81 14.96
N VAL A 130 1.25 13.57 15.39
CA VAL A 130 0.63 13.00 16.59
C VAL A 130 1.59 12.07 17.33
N ASP A 131 1.59 12.14 18.66
CA ASP A 131 2.39 11.24 19.48
C ASP A 131 1.80 9.82 19.53
N ARG A 132 2.67 8.82 19.69
CA ARG A 132 2.32 7.39 19.76
C ARG A 132 1.17 7.11 20.74
N GLY A 133 1.24 7.66 21.97
CA GLY A 133 0.20 7.45 22.98
C GLY A 133 -1.16 8.04 22.61
N ARG A 134 -1.20 9.11 21.79
CA ARG A 134 -2.47 9.69 21.30
C ARG A 134 -3.09 8.83 20.20
N VAL A 135 -2.26 8.23 19.34
CA VAL A 135 -2.70 7.26 18.32
C VAL A 135 -3.29 6.02 19.01
N GLU A 136 -2.59 5.46 20.00
CA GLU A 136 -3.05 4.29 20.76
C GLU A 136 -4.38 4.54 21.47
N ALA A 137 -4.53 5.71 22.11
CA ALA A 137 -5.79 6.11 22.75
C ALA A 137 -6.94 6.23 21.73
N ALA A 138 -6.67 6.77 20.54
CA ALA A 138 -7.67 6.88 19.48
C ALA A 138 -8.06 5.51 18.89
N LEU A 139 -7.10 4.58 18.75
CA LEU A 139 -7.36 3.20 18.31
C LEU A 139 -8.16 2.40 19.35
N ALA A 140 -7.87 2.58 20.64
CA ALA A 140 -8.61 1.93 21.71
C ALA A 140 -10.09 2.36 21.69
N GLU A 141 -10.36 3.66 21.52
CA GLU A 141 -11.72 4.19 21.37
C GLU A 141 -12.41 3.69 20.08
N GLN A 142 -11.67 3.60 18.97
CA GLN A 142 -12.20 3.05 17.72
C GLN A 142 -12.63 1.58 17.87
N GLY A 143 -11.92 0.81 18.70
CA GLY A 143 -12.22 -0.61 18.96
C GLY A 143 -13.41 -0.86 19.89
N GLU A 144 -13.99 0.18 20.49
CA GLU A 144 -15.17 0.04 21.35
C GLU A 144 -16.41 -0.40 20.54
N LYS A 145 -17.14 -1.40 21.05
CA LYS A 145 -18.32 -1.97 20.36
C LYS A 145 -19.35 -0.88 20.05
N GLY A 146 -19.71 -0.77 18.78
CA GLY A 146 -20.73 0.19 18.29
C GLY A 146 -20.15 1.49 17.73
N GLN A 147 -18.84 1.74 17.86
CA GLN A 147 -18.19 2.87 17.20
C GLN A 147 -17.82 2.51 15.75
N ARG A 148 -18.33 3.28 14.79
CA ARG A 148 -17.87 3.27 13.38
C ARG A 148 -17.02 4.49 13.03
N ARG A 149 -16.48 5.16 14.06
CA ARG A 149 -15.71 6.40 13.87
C ARG A 149 -14.33 6.05 13.32
N ARG A 150 -13.84 6.90 12.43
CA ARG A 150 -12.50 6.77 11.85
C ARG A 150 -11.50 7.45 12.76
N ILE A 151 -10.29 6.89 12.85
CA ILE A 151 -9.22 7.44 13.69
C ILE A 151 -8.97 8.94 13.46
N GLY A 152 -8.99 9.40 12.20
CA GLY A 152 -8.83 10.83 11.89
C GLY A 152 -9.93 11.71 12.50
N GLN A 153 -11.18 11.25 12.49
CA GLN A 153 -12.29 11.95 13.13
C GLN A 153 -12.12 11.99 14.65
N ILE A 154 -11.71 10.87 15.26
CA ILE A 154 -11.47 10.79 16.71
C ILE A 154 -10.37 11.77 17.14
N LEU A 155 -9.28 11.86 16.36
CA LEU A 155 -8.18 12.77 16.65
C LEU A 155 -8.59 14.25 16.51
N VAL A 156 -9.44 14.59 15.55
CA VAL A 156 -10.00 15.94 15.38
C VAL A 156 -10.95 16.29 16.52
N ASP A 157 -11.88 15.40 16.86
CA ASP A 157 -12.88 15.64 17.91
C ASP A 157 -12.23 15.80 19.30
N LYS A 158 -11.08 15.17 19.53
CA LYS A 158 -10.27 15.33 20.74
C LYS A 158 -9.36 16.57 20.72
N GLY A 159 -9.36 17.36 19.65
CA GLY A 159 -8.49 18.52 19.46
C GLY A 159 -7.00 18.17 19.35
N VAL A 160 -6.66 16.93 18.97
CA VAL A 160 -5.27 16.49 18.80
C VAL A 160 -4.72 16.92 17.44
N LEU A 161 -5.57 16.91 16.41
CA LEU A 161 -5.23 17.33 15.04
C LEU A 161 -6.28 18.29 14.51
N ALA A 162 -5.86 19.23 13.67
CA ALA A 162 -6.77 20.00 12.84
C ALA A 162 -7.28 19.16 11.64
N PRO A 163 -8.47 19.48 11.08
CA PRO A 163 -9.01 18.75 9.93
C PRO A 163 -8.07 18.72 8.70
N ASP A 164 -7.33 19.81 8.46
CA ASP A 164 -6.38 19.90 7.35
C ASP A 164 -5.15 19.00 7.55
N GLU A 165 -4.74 18.76 8.80
CA GLU A 165 -3.64 17.85 9.11
C GLU A 165 -4.03 16.39 8.85
N VAL A 166 -5.26 16.02 9.19
CA VAL A 166 -5.83 14.71 8.83
C VAL A 166 -5.92 14.59 7.30
N TRP A 167 -6.32 15.65 6.60
CA TRP A 167 -6.39 15.65 5.14
C TRP A 167 -5.02 15.46 4.49
N ARG A 168 -3.98 16.09 5.05
CA ARG A 168 -2.59 15.89 4.65
C ARG A 168 -2.12 14.46 4.91
N GLY A 169 -2.46 13.88 6.07
CA GLY A 169 -2.17 12.48 6.40
C GLY A 169 -2.87 11.49 5.48
N LEU A 170 -4.13 11.72 5.13
CA LEU A 170 -4.87 10.89 4.17
C LEU A 170 -4.23 10.94 2.77
N ARG A 171 -3.86 12.13 2.30
CA ARG A 171 -3.12 12.26 1.03
C ARG A 171 -1.81 11.49 1.08
N TYR A 172 -1.05 11.61 2.15
CA TYR A 172 0.20 10.89 2.34
C TYR A 172 -0.02 9.37 2.36
N GLN A 173 -1.05 8.89 3.08
CA GLN A 173 -1.42 7.48 3.09
C GLN A 173 -1.72 6.92 1.71
N VAL A 174 -2.51 7.62 0.90
CA VAL A 174 -2.82 7.14 -0.45
C VAL A 174 -1.56 7.04 -1.31
N VAL A 175 -0.63 7.98 -1.17
CA VAL A 175 0.67 7.93 -1.86
C VAL A 175 1.49 6.73 -1.37
N GLU A 176 1.61 6.50 -0.06
CA GLU A 176 2.38 5.39 0.49
C GLU A 176 1.81 4.02 0.06
N ILE A 177 0.50 3.84 0.10
CA ILE A 177 -0.16 2.60 -0.36
C ILE A 177 0.10 2.38 -1.86
N PHE A 178 0.01 3.45 -2.66
CA PHE A 178 0.29 3.37 -4.08
C PHE A 178 1.74 2.98 -4.38
N LEU A 179 2.71 3.60 -3.71
CA LEU A 179 4.13 3.26 -3.84
C LEU A 179 4.42 1.83 -3.34
N GLY A 180 3.77 1.42 -2.25
CA GLY A 180 3.82 0.06 -1.72
C GLY A 180 3.28 -0.99 -2.69
N LEU A 181 2.33 -0.64 -3.55
CA LEU A 181 1.90 -1.50 -4.66
C LEU A 181 2.94 -1.54 -5.79
N LEU A 182 3.60 -0.43 -6.12
CA LEU A 182 4.59 -0.38 -7.21
C LEU A 182 5.82 -1.28 -6.98
N VAL A 183 6.18 -1.54 -5.73
CA VAL A 183 7.30 -2.45 -5.39
C VAL A 183 6.94 -3.93 -5.52
N ALA A 184 5.66 -4.28 -5.60
CA ALA A 184 5.23 -5.68 -5.67
C ALA A 184 5.80 -6.37 -6.92
N ARG A 185 6.41 -7.55 -6.73
CA ARG A 185 7.04 -8.35 -7.82
C ARG A 185 6.25 -9.59 -8.21
N ALA A 186 5.36 -10.05 -7.33
CA ALA A 186 4.50 -11.19 -7.54
C ALA A 186 3.20 -10.99 -6.77
N GLY A 187 2.16 -11.74 -7.13
CA GLY A 187 0.88 -11.68 -6.46
C GLY A 187 -0.28 -11.66 -7.43
N THR A 188 -1.46 -11.30 -6.95
CA THR A 188 -2.67 -11.31 -7.77
C THR A 188 -3.37 -9.97 -7.69
N PHE A 189 -4.12 -9.63 -8.72
CA PHE A 189 -4.98 -8.46 -8.70
C PHE A 189 -6.33 -8.75 -9.34
N VAL A 190 -7.32 -7.95 -8.95
CA VAL A 190 -8.61 -7.85 -9.62
C VAL A 190 -9.05 -6.39 -9.66
N PHE A 191 -9.56 -5.96 -10.81
CA PHE A 191 -10.19 -4.67 -11.00
C PHE A 191 -11.69 -4.84 -11.21
N LEU A 192 -12.46 -4.27 -10.28
CA LEU A 192 -13.91 -4.25 -10.29
C LEU A 192 -14.38 -2.90 -10.85
N ARG A 193 -15.29 -2.91 -11.83
CA ARG A 193 -15.70 -1.67 -12.49
C ARG A 193 -16.68 -0.86 -11.65
N GLY A 194 -16.58 0.46 -11.73
CA GLY A 194 -17.48 1.38 -11.05
C GLY A 194 -17.33 1.38 -9.52
N LEU A 195 -17.91 2.39 -8.90
CA LEU A 195 -18.06 2.53 -7.46
C LEU A 195 -19.09 3.61 -7.15
N ASP A 196 -19.71 3.54 -5.97
CA ASP A 196 -20.49 4.62 -5.37
C ASP A 196 -19.55 5.63 -4.70
N ARG A 197 -19.36 6.76 -5.37
CA ARG A 197 -18.48 7.85 -4.91
C ARG A 197 -18.91 8.44 -3.56
N THR A 198 -20.19 8.34 -3.20
CA THR A 198 -20.71 8.87 -1.92
C THR A 198 -20.30 8.02 -0.71
N LYS A 199 -19.86 6.79 -0.96
CA LYS A 199 -19.37 5.85 0.07
C LYS A 199 -17.87 5.98 0.32
N LEU A 200 -17.15 6.73 -0.52
CA LEU A 200 -15.72 6.93 -0.34
C LEU A 200 -15.45 7.61 1.00
N PRO A 201 -14.47 7.11 1.78
CA PRO A 201 -14.10 7.73 3.03
C PRO A 201 -13.64 9.17 2.93
N ALA A 202 -12.89 9.43 1.87
CA ALA A 202 -12.33 10.69 1.48
C ALA A 202 -12.24 10.66 -0.05
N MET A 203 -12.49 11.79 -0.71
CA MET A 203 -12.31 11.91 -2.14
C MET A 203 -11.14 12.84 -2.41
N LEU A 204 -10.01 12.25 -2.73
CA LEU A 204 -8.82 12.96 -3.18
C LEU A 204 -8.83 13.04 -4.71
N ALA A 205 -8.08 13.99 -5.25
CA ALA A 205 -7.82 14.10 -6.67
C ALA A 205 -6.30 14.00 -6.86
N LEU A 206 -5.79 12.76 -6.89
CA LEU A 206 -4.37 12.51 -7.11
C LEU A 206 -4.16 12.02 -8.54
N ASP A 207 -3.25 12.70 -9.23
CA ASP A 207 -2.88 12.37 -10.59
C ASP A 207 -2.06 11.07 -10.61
N THR A 208 -2.64 10.01 -11.16
CA THR A 208 -2.00 8.69 -11.21
C THR A 208 -0.70 8.75 -12.02
N GLN A 209 -0.65 9.51 -13.11
CA GLN A 209 0.55 9.59 -13.95
C GLN A 209 1.70 10.27 -13.21
N ALA A 210 1.42 11.36 -12.51
CA ALA A 210 2.42 12.05 -11.69
C ALA A 210 2.94 11.12 -10.57
N MET A 211 2.05 10.38 -9.91
CA MET A 211 2.43 9.40 -8.89
C MET A 211 3.25 8.23 -9.47
N LEU A 212 2.92 7.75 -10.67
CA LEU A 212 3.69 6.73 -11.38
C LEU A 212 5.10 7.22 -11.69
N LEU A 213 5.22 8.40 -12.28
CA LEU A 213 6.53 8.97 -12.64
C LEU A 213 7.40 9.22 -11.41
N ASP A 214 6.82 9.79 -10.34
CA ASP A 214 7.56 9.98 -9.09
C ASP A 214 7.94 8.64 -8.45
N GLY A 215 7.04 7.67 -8.44
CA GLY A 215 7.28 6.34 -7.88
C GLY A 215 8.38 5.59 -8.61
N LEU A 216 8.32 5.52 -9.94
CA LEU A 216 9.35 4.87 -10.75
C LEU A 216 10.71 5.53 -10.58
N ARG A 217 10.76 6.87 -10.60
CA ARG A 217 11.99 7.63 -10.31
C ARG A 217 12.58 7.25 -8.94
N ARG A 218 11.75 7.14 -7.90
CA ARG A 218 12.20 6.72 -6.56
C ARG A 218 12.70 5.28 -6.53
N LEU A 219 12.10 4.37 -7.29
CA LEU A 219 12.57 2.99 -7.38
C LEU A 219 13.96 2.92 -8.04
N ASP A 220 14.15 3.63 -9.15
CA ASP A 220 15.44 3.71 -9.85
C ASP A 220 16.52 4.35 -8.94
N GLU A 221 16.17 5.45 -8.26
CA GLU A 221 17.05 6.11 -7.29
C GLU A 221 17.41 5.18 -6.13
N MET A 222 16.44 4.43 -5.60
CA MET A 222 16.67 3.49 -4.51
C MET A 222 17.58 2.34 -4.95
N GLU A 223 17.43 1.82 -6.18
CA GLU A 223 18.33 0.80 -6.73
C GLU A 223 19.77 1.32 -6.82
N LEU A 224 19.96 2.56 -7.30
CA LEU A 224 21.25 3.23 -7.29
C LEU A 224 21.81 3.36 -5.87
N TYR A 225 21.00 3.82 -4.91
CA TYR A 225 21.45 4.02 -3.54
C TYR A 225 21.90 2.71 -2.88
N ARG A 226 21.21 1.61 -3.19
CA ARG A 226 21.53 0.27 -2.66
C ARG A 226 22.87 -0.30 -3.13
N THR A 227 23.48 0.27 -4.17
CA THR A 227 24.85 -0.10 -4.59
C THR A 227 25.94 0.29 -3.58
N ARG A 228 25.67 1.27 -2.72
CA ARG A 228 26.57 1.71 -1.63
C ARG A 228 25.96 1.51 -0.24
N VAL A 229 24.64 1.40 -0.15
CA VAL A 229 23.87 1.24 1.10
C VAL A 229 23.03 -0.05 1.00
N PRO A 230 23.63 -1.23 1.24
CA PRO A 230 23.04 -2.51 0.80
C PRO A 230 21.64 -2.79 1.36
N ASP A 231 21.41 -2.44 2.63
CA ASP A 231 20.15 -2.68 3.32
C ASP A 231 19.92 -1.68 4.46
N SER A 232 18.75 -1.79 5.09
CA SER A 232 18.30 -0.89 6.16
C SER A 232 18.95 -1.17 7.53
N ASP A 233 19.72 -2.26 7.67
CA ASP A 233 20.43 -2.63 8.89
C ASP A 233 21.84 -2.02 8.96
N VAL A 234 22.28 -1.37 7.87
CA VAL A 234 23.52 -0.59 7.80
C VAL A 234 23.58 0.46 8.91
N LYS A 235 24.75 0.57 9.55
CA LYS A 235 24.99 1.47 10.69
C LYS A 235 26.01 2.56 10.34
N PRO A 236 25.57 3.69 9.76
CA PRO A 236 26.51 4.71 9.34
C PRO A 236 27.19 5.41 10.52
N ARG A 237 28.47 5.74 10.36
CA ARG A 237 29.30 6.47 11.32
C ARG A 237 29.90 7.71 10.66
N ARG A 238 30.03 8.79 11.42
CA ARG A 238 30.74 10.01 11.00
C ARG A 238 32.26 9.79 10.91
N THR A 239 32.86 10.26 9.82
CA THR A 239 34.33 10.26 9.61
C THR A 239 35.04 11.48 10.22
N GLY A 240 34.28 12.51 10.59
CA GLY A 240 34.81 13.80 11.05
C GLY A 240 35.14 14.79 9.92
N LYS A 241 35.02 14.38 8.64
CA LYS A 241 35.18 15.29 7.50
C LYS A 241 34.11 16.38 7.52
N LYS A 242 34.55 17.64 7.50
CA LYS A 242 33.64 18.79 7.40
C LYS A 242 33.18 18.97 5.95
N GLY A 243 31.90 19.30 5.78
CA GLY A 243 31.28 19.57 4.49
C GLY A 243 29.92 20.24 4.70
N ALA A 244 29.37 20.83 3.64
CA ALA A 244 28.03 21.39 3.69
C ALA A 244 27.02 20.26 3.92
N ILE A 245 26.30 20.31 5.03
CA ILE A 245 25.20 19.39 5.34
C ILE A 245 23.93 20.24 5.28
N ASP A 246 22.97 19.80 4.49
CA ASP A 246 21.67 20.43 4.43
C ASP A 246 21.05 20.53 5.84
N ALA A 247 20.37 21.64 6.14
CA ALA A 247 19.81 21.91 7.45
C ALA A 247 18.87 20.78 7.90
N GLY A 248 18.09 20.21 6.95
CA GLY A 248 17.21 19.08 7.21
C GLY A 248 17.93 17.77 7.60
N LEU A 249 19.20 17.62 7.22
CA LEU A 249 19.98 16.39 7.45
C LEU A 249 20.88 16.45 8.68
N GLN A 250 20.99 17.61 9.35
CA GLN A 250 21.86 17.77 10.52
C GLN A 250 21.52 16.78 11.64
N ARG A 251 20.23 16.54 11.89
CA ARG A 251 19.77 15.59 12.90
C ARG A 251 20.17 14.15 12.57
N LEU A 252 20.03 13.75 11.30
CA LEU A 252 20.44 12.42 10.82
C LEU A 252 21.95 12.24 11.04
N VAL A 253 22.77 13.20 10.61
CA VAL A 253 24.23 13.13 10.74
C VAL A 253 24.65 13.10 12.21
N ALA A 254 24.00 13.87 13.08
CA ALA A 254 24.29 13.86 14.51
C ALA A 254 24.03 12.49 15.17
N LEU A 255 23.02 11.76 14.69
CA LEU A 255 22.61 10.44 15.19
C LEU A 255 23.37 9.27 14.56
N ALA A 256 24.07 9.48 13.43
CA ALA A 256 24.92 8.50 12.75
C ALA A 256 26.21 8.23 13.54
N ASP A 257 26.12 7.32 14.51
CA ASP A 257 27.15 6.99 15.49
C ASP A 257 27.77 5.59 15.28
N GLY A 258 27.44 4.91 14.19
CA GLY A 258 27.86 3.53 13.92
C GLY A 258 27.13 2.48 14.75
N LYS A 259 26.10 2.87 15.52
CA LYS A 259 25.29 1.94 16.32
C LYS A 259 23.86 1.83 15.81
N ARG A 260 23.28 2.96 15.39
CA ARG A 260 21.92 3.01 14.87
C ARG A 260 21.83 2.53 13.42
N THR A 261 20.85 1.69 13.13
CA THR A 261 20.55 1.26 11.76
C THR A 261 19.85 2.37 10.97
N LEU A 262 19.77 2.25 9.65
CA LEU A 262 18.98 3.18 8.83
C LEU A 262 17.50 3.16 9.20
N ALA A 263 16.95 1.99 9.54
CA ALA A 263 15.58 1.87 10.00
C ALA A 263 15.33 2.68 11.30
N GLU A 264 16.26 2.59 12.25
CA GLU A 264 16.19 3.38 13.49
C GLU A 264 16.36 4.88 13.23
N LEU A 265 17.27 5.25 12.33
CA LEU A 265 17.46 6.65 11.93
C LEU A 265 16.20 7.20 11.24
N ALA A 266 15.58 6.44 10.34
CA ALA A 266 14.34 6.82 9.67
C ALA A 266 13.22 7.07 10.67
N ALA A 267 13.06 6.18 11.67
CA ALA A 267 12.08 6.33 12.72
C ALA A 267 12.33 7.56 13.61
N VAL A 268 13.57 7.76 14.08
CA VAL A 268 13.90 8.85 15.01
C VAL A 268 13.93 10.24 14.33
N THR A 269 14.25 10.29 13.03
CA THR A 269 14.31 11.54 12.26
C THR A 269 13.01 11.90 11.55
N ALA A 270 12.05 10.98 11.48
CA ALA A 270 10.79 11.16 10.73
C ALA A 270 10.99 11.43 9.23
N LEU A 271 12.15 11.06 8.66
CA LEU A 271 12.46 11.24 7.24
C LEU A 271 11.96 10.08 6.35
N GLY A 272 11.67 8.92 6.94
CA GLY A 272 11.31 7.70 6.20
C GLY A 272 12.53 7.02 5.54
N GLU A 273 12.37 5.76 5.14
CA GLU A 273 13.48 4.94 4.62
C GLU A 273 14.12 5.56 3.37
N PHE A 274 13.31 6.01 2.42
CA PHE A 274 13.80 6.56 1.15
C PHE A 274 14.72 7.76 1.36
N GLU A 275 14.29 8.77 2.14
CA GLU A 275 15.07 9.98 2.35
C GLU A 275 16.31 9.72 3.22
N VAL A 276 16.23 8.81 4.21
CA VAL A 276 17.40 8.43 5.01
C VAL A 276 18.44 7.71 4.16
N THR A 277 18.05 6.73 3.36
CA THR A 277 18.96 5.99 2.48
C THR A 277 19.60 6.92 1.45
N LYS A 278 18.82 7.81 0.84
CA LYS A 278 19.32 8.86 -0.07
C LYS A 278 20.35 9.78 0.61
N ALA A 279 20.05 10.25 1.82
CA ALA A 279 20.94 11.13 2.56
C ALA A 279 22.26 10.42 2.90
N VAL A 280 22.18 9.19 3.41
CA VAL A 280 23.36 8.39 3.76
C VAL A 280 24.20 8.09 2.52
N PHE A 281 23.58 7.70 1.40
CA PHE A 281 24.28 7.49 0.12
C PHE A 281 25.12 8.73 -0.27
N LYS A 282 24.50 9.91 -0.32
CA LYS A 282 25.21 11.17 -0.66
C LYS A 282 26.34 11.50 0.30
N LEU A 283 26.15 11.22 1.59
CA LEU A 283 27.15 11.48 2.62
C LEU A 283 28.31 10.47 2.60
N LEU A 284 28.07 9.25 2.12
CA LEU A 284 29.13 8.28 1.82
C LEU A 284 29.95 8.73 0.61
N GLU A 285 29.30 9.19 -0.47
CA GLU A 285 29.98 9.72 -1.66
C GLU A 285 30.84 10.95 -1.32
N SER A 286 30.35 11.83 -0.44
CA SER A 286 31.12 12.99 0.02
C SER A 286 32.18 12.64 1.07
N GLY A 287 32.20 11.41 1.59
CA GLY A 287 33.12 10.92 2.62
C GLY A 287 32.88 11.50 4.02
N GLN A 288 31.68 12.02 4.28
CA GLN A 288 31.27 12.56 5.60
C GLN A 288 30.75 11.46 6.53
N LEU A 289 30.19 10.39 5.95
CA LEU A 289 29.85 9.14 6.63
C LEU A 289 30.69 7.99 6.05
N GLU A 290 30.77 6.91 6.81
CA GLU A 290 31.27 5.59 6.44
C GLU A 290 30.35 4.52 7.02
N ILE A 291 30.39 3.30 6.47
CA ILE A 291 29.60 2.14 6.91
C ILE A 291 30.49 0.94 7.20
#